data_AF-A0A7S1EQN1-F1
#
_entry.id   AF-A0A7S1EQN1-F1
#
_cell.length_a   1.000
_cell.length_b   1.000
_cell.length_c   1.000
_cell.angle_alpha   90.00
_cell.angle_beta   90.00
_cell.angle_gamma   90.00
#
_symmetry.space_group_name_H-M   'P 1'
#
loop_
_entity.id
_entity.type
_entity.pdbx_description
1 polymer ?
#
loop_
_entity_poly.entity_id
_entity_poly.type
_entity_poly.pdbx_seq_one_letter_code
_entity_poly.pdbx_strand_id
1 'polypeptide(L)'
;MEGVGSTGSIPKTFHNVCSEPENIVTKVTASIVNEKDQHSNTKDAQERAKQYESWLKLSRQINGLINRVNVTNVSQIVTLLLRLNLIRGRRLLCTLLIKAQQSSTQYSQVFAALMSVINSKFPDIGDLLITQLIHSLKRDIQTSIINKARCSASCIFIA
;
A
#
# COMPACT_ATOMS: atom_id res chain seq x y z
N MET A 1 -7.05 -40.29 11.09
CA MET A 1 -7.56 -40.05 9.72
C MET A 1 -7.78 -38.56 9.61
N GLU A 2 -6.69 -37.78 9.62
CA GLU A 2 -5.86 -37.44 8.45
C GLU A 2 -6.62 -36.68 7.35
N GLY A 3 -6.10 -35.50 7.03
CA GLY A 3 -6.36 -34.75 5.80
C GLY A 3 -7.54 -33.78 5.92
N VAL A 4 -7.46 -32.51 5.54
CA VAL A 4 -6.51 -31.88 4.61
C VAL A 4 -6.43 -30.39 4.95
N GLY A 5 -5.21 -29.89 5.14
CA GLY A 5 -4.93 -28.46 5.21
C GLY A 5 -5.29 -27.81 3.87
N SER A 6 -6.32 -26.96 3.89
CA SER A 6 -6.66 -26.12 2.75
C SER A 6 -5.61 -25.01 2.66
N THR A 7 -4.54 -25.26 1.89
CA THR A 7 -3.66 -24.20 1.39
C THR A 7 -4.43 -23.40 0.35
N GLY A 8 -5.43 -22.66 0.80
CA GLY A 8 -6.16 -21.70 -0.01
C GLY A 8 -5.20 -20.60 -0.42
N SER A 9 -4.86 -20.55 -1.70
CA SER A 9 -4.25 -19.36 -2.27
C SER A 9 -5.29 -18.24 -2.25
N ILE A 10 -4.90 -17.08 -1.73
CA ILE A 10 -5.72 -15.86 -1.75
C ILE A 10 -6.18 -15.59 -3.19
N PRO A 11 -7.47 -15.36 -3.45
CA PRO A 11 -7.98 -15.10 -4.79
C PRO A 11 -7.27 -13.87 -5.39
N LYS A 12 -6.66 -14.08 -6.57
CA LYS A 12 -5.94 -13.06 -7.34
C LYS A 12 -6.93 -12.14 -8.06
N THR A 13 -7.38 -11.07 -7.42
CA THR A 13 -7.98 -9.92 -8.13
C THR A 13 -7.78 -8.62 -7.36
N PHE A 14 -6.63 -7.98 -7.58
CA PHE A 14 -6.53 -6.52 -7.56
C PHE A 14 -5.91 -6.10 -8.89
N HIS A 15 -6.71 -6.16 -9.95
CA HIS A 15 -6.36 -5.45 -11.17
C HIS A 15 -6.79 -4.00 -11.00
N ASN A 16 -5.80 -3.11 -11.08
CA ASN A 16 -5.90 -1.71 -11.45
C ASN A 16 -6.68 -0.75 -10.52
N VAL A 17 -5.97 -0.11 -9.59
CA VAL A 17 -6.17 1.32 -9.29
C VAL A 17 -4.80 1.96 -9.07
N CYS A 18 -4.09 2.16 -10.18
CA CYS A 18 -3.16 3.27 -10.31
C CYS A 18 -3.19 3.60 -11.81
N SER A 19 -4.21 4.35 -12.22
CA SER A 19 -4.26 4.90 -13.57
C SER A 19 -2.95 5.65 -13.79
N GLU A 20 -2.14 5.13 -14.71
CA GLU A 20 -1.03 5.84 -15.31
C GLU A 20 -1.59 7.16 -15.85
N PRO A 21 -1.04 8.34 -15.50
CA PRO A 21 -1.48 9.55 -16.16
C PRO A 21 -1.04 9.46 -17.64
N GLU A 22 -2.02 9.32 -18.53
CA GLU A 22 -1.78 9.39 -19.97
C GLU A 22 -1.09 10.71 -20.32
N ASN A 23 -0.04 10.56 -21.11
CA ASN A 23 0.97 11.55 -21.42
C ASN A 23 0.45 12.58 -22.44
N ILE A 24 -0.15 13.69 -21.97
CA ILE A 24 -0.55 14.84 -22.81
C ILE A 24 0.58 15.90 -22.89
N VAL A 25 1.59 15.83 -22.03
CA VAL A 25 2.60 16.90 -21.87
C VAL A 25 3.69 16.87 -22.97
N THR A 26 3.84 15.77 -23.72
CA THR A 26 4.97 15.63 -24.67
C THR A 26 4.77 16.35 -26.02
N LYS A 27 3.59 16.89 -26.35
CA LYS A 27 3.34 17.49 -27.69
C LYS A 27 3.48 19.01 -27.81
N VAL A 28 3.65 19.77 -26.72
CA VAL A 28 3.52 21.25 -26.80
C VAL A 28 4.85 22.00 -26.61
N THR A 29 5.90 21.39 -26.08
CA THR A 29 7.10 22.14 -25.64
C THR A 29 8.32 22.02 -26.59
N ALA A 30 8.08 21.86 -27.89
CA ALA A 30 9.15 21.82 -28.90
C ALA A 30 9.56 23.20 -29.46
N SER A 31 8.99 24.30 -28.96
CA SER A 31 9.32 25.64 -29.47
C SER A 31 9.55 26.63 -28.33
N ILE A 32 10.76 27.22 -28.32
CA ILE A 32 11.21 28.42 -27.57
C ILE A 32 11.72 28.16 -26.15
N VAL A 33 13.02 27.83 -25.98
CA VAL A 33 13.82 28.28 -24.82
C VAL A 33 15.29 28.53 -25.21
N ASN A 34 15.73 29.74 -24.89
CA ASN A 34 17.06 30.34 -25.00
C ASN A 34 18.19 29.49 -24.37
N GLU A 35 19.38 29.50 -24.97
CA GLU A 35 20.41 28.43 -24.84
C GLU A 35 21.48 28.65 -23.75
N LYS A 36 21.31 29.61 -22.82
CA LYS A 36 22.34 29.93 -21.80
C LYS A 36 21.97 29.70 -20.33
N ASP A 37 20.76 29.22 -20.03
CA ASP A 37 20.30 28.89 -18.66
C ASP A 37 20.00 27.39 -18.44
N GLN A 38 20.53 26.49 -19.28
CA GLN A 38 20.04 25.10 -19.33
C GLN A 38 20.70 24.12 -18.35
N HIS A 39 21.90 24.37 -17.83
CA HIS A 39 22.65 23.32 -17.11
C HIS A 39 22.19 23.09 -15.65
N SER A 40 21.55 24.07 -15.01
CA SER A 40 20.91 23.89 -13.69
C SER A 40 19.55 23.20 -13.82
N ASN A 41 18.72 23.63 -14.78
CA ASN A 41 17.36 23.13 -14.97
C ASN A 41 17.30 21.64 -15.39
N THR A 42 18.28 21.13 -16.13
CA THR A 42 18.33 19.71 -16.53
C THR A 42 18.69 18.78 -15.37
N LYS A 43 19.59 19.19 -14.47
CA LYS A 43 19.99 18.37 -13.31
C LYS A 43 18.84 18.21 -12.32
N ASP A 44 18.15 19.32 -12.03
CA ASP A 44 16.99 19.33 -11.14
C ASP A 44 15.84 18.49 -11.71
N ALA A 45 15.64 18.50 -13.03
CA ALA A 45 14.66 17.64 -13.70
C ALA A 45 15.03 16.16 -13.61
N GLN A 46 16.30 15.81 -13.80
CA GLN A 46 16.79 14.42 -13.68
C GLN A 46 16.71 13.91 -12.24
N GLU A 47 17.02 14.75 -11.25
CA GLU A 47 16.89 14.40 -9.84
C GLU A 47 15.43 14.15 -9.44
N ARG A 48 14.50 15.01 -9.89
CA ARG A 48 13.06 14.77 -9.70
C ARG A 48 12.60 13.47 -10.34
N ALA A 49 13.06 13.16 -11.55
CA ALA A 49 12.73 11.90 -12.22
C ALA A 49 13.23 10.68 -11.44
N LYS A 50 14.48 10.72 -10.93
CA LYS A 50 15.04 9.66 -10.07
C LYS A 50 14.26 9.50 -8.76
N GLN A 51 13.86 10.60 -8.14
CA GLN A 51 13.05 10.56 -6.91
C GLN A 51 11.67 9.95 -7.15
N TYR A 52 11.04 10.26 -8.29
CA TYR A 52 9.77 9.67 -8.69
C TYR A 52 9.92 8.16 -8.97
N GLU A 53 10.93 7.76 -9.72
CA GLU A 53 11.23 6.35 -9.99
C GLU A 53 11.51 5.57 -8.69
N SER A 54 12.28 6.14 -7.77
CA SER A 54 12.54 5.55 -6.45
C SER A 54 11.25 5.34 -5.66
N TRP A 55 10.30 6.27 -5.74
CA TRP A 55 9.00 6.17 -5.10
C TRP A 55 8.12 5.10 -5.74
N LEU A 56 8.07 5.05 -7.08
CA LEU A 56 7.34 4.01 -7.82
C LEU A 56 7.86 2.61 -7.49
N LYS A 57 9.19 2.46 -7.40
CA LYS A 57 9.84 1.21 -7.01
C LYS A 57 9.42 0.79 -5.59
N LEU A 58 9.50 1.71 -4.62
CA LEU A 58 9.06 1.47 -3.25
C LEU A 58 7.59 1.05 -3.21
N SER A 59 6.73 1.75 -3.96
CA SER A 59 5.30 1.46 -4.01
C SER A 59 4.99 0.07 -4.55
N ARG A 60 5.61 -0.31 -5.67
CA ARG A 60 5.48 -1.65 -6.25
C ARG A 60 6.01 -2.74 -5.32
N GLN A 61 7.12 -2.51 -4.62
CA GLN A 61 7.67 -3.46 -3.68
C GLN A 61 6.74 -3.70 -2.49
N ILE A 62 6.22 -2.63 -1.87
CA ILE A 62 5.29 -2.74 -0.74
C ILE A 62 4.03 -3.49 -1.18
N ASN A 63 3.41 -3.07 -2.29
CA ASN A 63 2.20 -3.74 -2.80
C ASN A 63 2.46 -5.22 -3.13
N GLY A 64 3.59 -5.51 -3.76
CA GLY A 64 4.01 -6.88 -4.09
C GLY A 64 4.19 -7.77 -2.86
N LEU A 65 4.69 -7.23 -1.75
CA LEU A 65 4.87 -7.97 -0.49
C LEU A 65 3.53 -8.23 0.21
N ILE A 66 2.66 -7.21 0.31
CA ILE A 66 1.35 -7.34 0.96
C ILE A 66 0.47 -8.39 0.28
N ASN A 67 0.45 -8.42 -1.06
CA ASN A 67 -0.38 -9.37 -1.80
C ASN A 67 0.09 -10.83 -1.73
N ARG A 68 1.32 -11.08 -1.28
CA ARG A 68 1.91 -12.43 -1.19
C ARG A 68 1.99 -12.95 0.25
N VAL A 69 1.46 -12.19 1.21
CA VAL A 69 1.53 -12.57 2.61
C VAL A 69 0.65 -13.78 2.90
N ASN A 70 1.19 -14.73 3.63
CA ASN A 70 0.55 -15.96 4.05
C ASN A 70 1.08 -16.37 5.42
N VAL A 71 0.36 -17.26 6.12
CA VAL A 71 0.71 -17.77 7.44
C VAL A 71 2.13 -18.36 7.46
N THR A 72 2.53 -19.05 6.39
CA THR A 72 3.82 -19.75 6.31
C THR A 72 5.01 -18.83 6.06
N ASN A 73 4.81 -17.66 5.44
CA ASN A 73 5.89 -16.79 4.97
C ASN A 73 5.91 -15.41 5.64
N VAL A 74 4.99 -15.13 6.57
CA VAL A 74 4.83 -13.81 7.20
C VAL A 74 6.12 -13.29 7.83
N SER A 75 6.90 -14.13 8.53
CA SER A 75 8.17 -13.73 9.16
C SER A 75 9.21 -13.25 8.15
N GLN A 76 9.31 -13.95 7.01
CA GLN A 76 10.21 -13.55 5.93
C GLN A 76 9.75 -12.24 5.28
N ILE A 77 8.45 -12.10 5.02
CA ILE A 77 7.88 -10.89 4.42
C ILE A 77 8.05 -9.68 5.32
N VAL A 78 7.82 -9.81 6.63
CA VAL A 78 8.08 -8.76 7.63
C VAL A 78 9.53 -8.30 7.51
N THR A 79 10.48 -9.24 7.53
CA THR A 79 11.91 -8.91 7.43
C THR A 79 12.24 -8.14 6.15
N LEU A 80 11.67 -8.55 5.01
CA LEU A 80 11.85 -7.85 3.74
C LEU A 80 11.23 -6.45 3.76
N LEU A 81 10.05 -6.32 4.36
CA LEU A 81 9.32 -5.06 4.47
C LEU A 81 10.07 -4.05 5.35
N LEU A 82 10.65 -4.50 6.47
CA LEU A 82 11.46 -3.67 7.36
C LEU A 82 12.78 -3.19 6.73
N ARG A 83 13.27 -3.84 5.67
CA ARG A 83 14.41 -3.35 4.87
C ARG A 83 14.05 -2.22 3.93
N LEU A 84 12.75 -2.01 3.66
CA LEU A 84 12.28 -0.91 2.82
C LEU A 84 12.12 0.38 3.65
N ASN A 85 12.04 1.52 2.98
CA ASN A 85 11.80 2.81 3.63
C ASN A 85 10.31 2.97 4.01
N LEU A 86 9.90 2.31 5.09
CA LEU A 86 8.53 2.34 5.60
C LEU A 86 8.13 3.70 6.19
N ILE A 87 9.09 4.51 6.64
CA ILE A 87 8.82 5.87 7.13
C ILE A 87 8.28 6.73 5.98
N ARG A 88 8.96 6.70 4.81
CA ARG A 88 8.48 7.37 3.58
C ARG A 88 7.18 6.74 3.07
N GLY A 89 7.05 5.42 3.18
CA GLY A 89 5.91 4.64 2.69
C GLY A 89 4.73 4.46 3.65
N ARG A 90 4.72 5.09 4.84
CA ARG A 90 3.79 4.73 5.93
C ARG A 90 2.32 4.75 5.56
N ARG A 91 1.90 5.81 4.85
CA ARG A 91 0.50 5.98 4.42
C ARG A 91 0.12 5.00 3.33
N LEU A 92 1.07 4.72 2.42
CA LEU A 92 0.88 3.75 1.36
C LEU A 92 0.71 2.35 1.96
N LEU A 93 1.58 1.97 2.90
CA LEU A 93 1.51 0.70 3.61
C LEU A 93 0.14 0.51 4.30
N CYS A 94 -0.29 1.47 5.12
CA CYS A 94 -1.56 1.38 5.84
C CYS A 94 -2.75 1.27 4.87
N THR A 95 -2.74 2.07 3.80
CA THR A 95 -3.81 2.06 2.79
C THR A 95 -3.88 0.72 2.04
N LEU A 96 -2.73 0.17 1.64
CA LEU A 96 -2.67 -1.11 0.95
C LEU A 96 -3.09 -2.26 1.87
N LEU A 97 -2.68 -2.22 3.14
CA LEU A 97 -3.05 -3.24 4.11
C LEU A 97 -4.56 -3.27 4.38
N ILE A 98 -5.19 -2.11 4.60
CA ILE A 98 -6.63 -2.02 4.80
C ILE A 98 -7.37 -2.52 3.55
N LYS A 99 -6.91 -2.16 2.35
CA LYS A 99 -7.51 -2.66 1.10
C LYS A 99 -7.38 -4.18 0.97
N ALA A 100 -6.19 -4.73 1.23
CA ALA A 100 -5.94 -6.16 1.18
C ALA A 100 -6.83 -6.92 2.18
N GLN A 101 -6.96 -6.39 3.40
CA GLN A 101 -7.84 -6.95 4.42
C GLN A 101 -9.31 -6.88 4.02
N GLN A 102 -9.78 -5.76 3.47
CA GLN A 102 -11.17 -5.61 3.02
C GLN A 102 -11.54 -6.57 1.90
N SER A 103 -10.60 -6.92 1.02
CA SER A 103 -10.81 -7.93 -0.03
C SER A 103 -10.63 -9.37 0.45
N SER A 104 -9.98 -9.59 1.58
CA SER A 104 -9.58 -10.91 2.04
C SER A 104 -9.65 -11.00 3.57
N THR A 105 -10.86 -10.82 4.10
CA THR A 105 -11.15 -10.78 5.55
C THR A 105 -10.77 -12.08 6.27
N GLN A 106 -10.74 -13.21 5.57
CA GLN A 106 -10.30 -14.51 6.10
C GLN A 106 -8.83 -14.50 6.56
N TYR A 107 -7.99 -13.63 6.00
CA TYR A 107 -6.56 -13.54 6.33
C TYR A 107 -6.25 -12.39 7.30
N SER A 108 -7.28 -11.82 7.96
CA SER A 108 -7.13 -10.68 8.89
C SER A 108 -6.11 -10.96 9.99
N GLN A 109 -6.04 -12.20 10.50
CA GLN A 109 -5.07 -12.61 11.51
C GLN A 109 -3.62 -12.51 11.01
N VAL A 110 -3.35 -12.81 9.73
CA VAL A 110 -2.02 -12.70 9.12
C VAL A 110 -1.61 -11.24 8.98
N PHE A 111 -2.53 -10.39 8.53
CA PHE A 111 -2.29 -8.95 8.44
C PHE A 111 -2.09 -8.30 9.82
N ALA A 112 -2.82 -8.75 10.84
CA ALA A 112 -2.65 -8.30 12.22
C ALA A 112 -1.28 -8.72 12.80
N ALA A 113 -0.86 -9.96 12.56
CA ALA A 113 0.46 -10.44 12.99
C ALA A 113 1.61 -9.65 12.32
N LEU A 114 1.50 -9.41 11.01
CA LEU A 114 2.43 -8.54 10.27
C LEU A 114 2.52 -7.15 10.93
N MET A 115 1.38 -6.54 11.24
CA MET A 115 1.33 -5.23 11.85
C MET A 115 1.83 -5.18 13.28
N SER A 116 1.62 -6.23 14.08
CA SER A 116 2.14 -6.30 15.44
C SER A 116 3.67 -6.21 15.46
N VAL A 117 4.34 -6.91 14.54
CA VAL A 117 5.81 -6.82 14.44
C VAL A 117 6.26 -5.44 13.95
N ILE A 118 5.58 -4.85 12.96
CA ILE A 118 5.90 -3.49 12.49
C ILE A 118 5.70 -2.47 13.61
N ASN A 119 4.62 -2.59 14.39
CA ASN A 119 4.30 -1.71 15.51
C ASN A 119 5.40 -1.75 16.59
N SER A 120 6.01 -2.91 16.83
CA SER A 120 7.14 -3.03 17.78
C SER A 120 8.39 -2.24 17.37
N LYS A 121 8.51 -1.86 16.09
CA LYS A 121 9.65 -1.10 15.54
C LYS A 121 9.29 0.34 15.21
N PHE A 122 8.07 0.58 14.74
CA PHE A 122 7.58 1.86 14.27
C PHE A 122 6.15 2.10 14.81
N PRO A 123 6.00 2.53 16.07
CA PRO A 123 4.69 2.72 16.69
C PRO A 123 3.82 3.74 15.95
N ASP A 124 4.43 4.79 15.37
CA ASP A 124 3.74 5.80 14.55
C ASP A 124 2.94 5.19 13.38
N ILE A 125 3.41 4.07 12.81
CA ILE A 125 2.73 3.38 11.72
C ILE A 125 1.50 2.63 12.26
N GLY A 126 1.58 2.06 13.46
CA GLY A 126 0.46 1.44 14.16
C GLY A 126 -0.65 2.44 14.47
N ASP A 127 -0.30 3.58 15.04
CA ASP A 127 -1.24 4.68 15.33
C ASP A 127 -1.93 5.19 14.06
N LEU A 128 -1.17 5.33 12.98
CA LEU A 128 -1.71 5.74 11.68
C LEU A 128 -2.73 4.73 11.15
N LEU A 129 -2.45 3.43 11.28
CA LEU A 129 -3.36 2.38 10.85
C LEU A 129 -4.69 2.43 11.61
N ILE A 130 -4.62 2.52 12.95
CA ILE A 130 -5.80 2.59 13.81
C ILE A 130 -6.62 3.84 13.49
N THR A 131 -5.96 4.99 13.38
CA THR A 131 -6.62 6.25 13.01
C THR A 131 -7.32 6.12 11.66
N GLN A 132 -6.66 5.52 10.66
CA GLN A 132 -7.24 5.33 9.33
C GLN A 132 -8.44 4.37 9.34
N LEU A 133 -8.41 3.31 10.15
CA LEU A 133 -9.51 2.37 10.33
C LEU A 133 -10.73 3.03 10.98
N ILE A 134 -10.53 3.80 12.05
CA ILE A 134 -11.62 4.54 12.72
C ILE A 134 -12.27 5.52 11.75
N HIS A 135 -11.48 6.25 10.97
CA HIS A 135 -12.01 7.16 9.94
C HIS A 135 -12.73 6.41 8.80
N SER A 136 -12.27 5.21 8.42
CA SER A 136 -12.99 4.38 7.44
C SER A 136 -14.35 3.95 8.01
N LEU A 137 -14.36 3.41 9.24
CA LEU A 137 -15.54 2.93 9.92
C LEU A 137 -16.58 4.03 10.11
N LYS A 138 -16.17 5.22 10.59
CA LYS A 138 -17.07 6.37 10.73
C LYS A 138 -17.74 6.77 9.41
N ARG A 139 -16.98 6.82 8.32
CA ARG A 139 -17.51 7.15 6.98
C ARG A 139 -18.48 6.08 6.47
N ASP A 140 -18.13 4.80 6.65
CA ASP A 140 -18.97 3.68 6.24
C ASP A 140 -20.29 3.61 7.04
N ILE A 141 -20.33 4.15 8.27
CA ILE A 141 -21.54 4.27 9.10
C ILE A 141 -22.38 5.51 8.73
N GLN A 142 -21.74 6.64 8.43
CA GLN A 142 -22.41 7.92 8.16
C GLN A 142 -23.07 8.00 6.76
N THR A 143 -22.54 7.25 5.79
CA THR A 143 -23.08 7.26 4.42
C THR A 143 -24.29 6.31 4.38
N SER A 144 -25.47 6.80 3.97
CA SER A 144 -26.79 6.14 4.08
C SER A 144 -26.97 4.77 3.41
N ILE A 145 -25.93 4.22 2.78
CA ILE A 145 -25.88 2.87 2.24
C ILE A 145 -24.95 2.06 3.13
N ILE A 146 -25.52 1.35 4.11
CA ILE A 146 -24.77 0.49 5.03
C ILE A 146 -24.13 -0.63 4.21
N ASN A 147 -22.87 -0.44 3.80
CA ASN A 147 -22.07 -1.51 3.24
C ASN A 147 -21.64 -2.44 4.39
N LYS A 148 -22.55 -3.33 4.78
CA LYS A 148 -22.39 -4.28 5.89
C LYS A 148 -21.09 -5.07 5.78
N ALA A 149 -20.65 -5.38 4.56
CA ALA A 149 -19.39 -6.09 4.33
C ALA A 149 -18.16 -5.26 4.72
N ARG A 150 -18.11 -3.96 4.39
CA ARG A 150 -16.98 -3.08 4.76
C ARG A 150 -16.92 -2.76 6.24
N CYS A 151 -18.09 -2.55 6.85
CA CYS A 151 -18.21 -2.36 8.29
C CYS A 151 -17.75 -3.62 9.04
N SER A 152 -18.26 -4.81 8.65
CA SER A 152 -17.84 -6.09 9.21
C SER A 152 -16.34 -6.34 9.05
N ALA A 153 -15.79 -6.11 7.86
CA ALA A 153 -14.35 -6.24 7.61
C ALA A 153 -13.52 -5.35 8.54
N SER A 154 -13.92 -4.09 8.72
CA SER A 154 -13.23 -3.15 9.60
C SER A 154 -13.31 -3.59 11.07
N CYS A 155 -14.46 -4.09 11.53
CA CYS A 155 -14.62 -4.63 12.88
C CYS A 155 -13.75 -5.88 13.10
N ILE A 156 -13.70 -6.81 12.14
CA ILE A 156 -12.88 -8.03 12.21
C ILE A 156 -11.39 -7.69 12.31
N PHE A 157 -10.95 -6.58 11.73
CA PHE A 157 -9.54 -6.20 11.77
C PHE A 157 -9.14 -5.48 13.06
N ILE A 158 -10.11 -4.91 13.77
CA ILE A 158 -9.90 -4.26 15.09
C ILE A 158 -9.97 -5.30 16.23
N ALA A 159 -10.78 -6.36 16.06
CA ALA A 159 -10.95 -7.44 17.02
C ALA A 159 -9.71 -8.34 17.14
#